data_AF-A0AAW5WFI6-F1
#
_entry.id   AF-A0AAW5WFI6-F1
#
_cell.length_a   1.000
_cell.length_b   1.000
_cell.length_c   1.000
_cell.angle_alpha   90.00
_cell.angle_beta   90.00
_cell.angle_gamma   90.00
#
_symmetry.space_group_name_H-M   'P 1'
#
loop_
_entity.id
_entity.type
_entity.pdbx_description
1 polymer ?
#
loop_
_entity_poly.entity_id
_entity_poly.type
_entity_poly.pdbx_seq_one_letter_code
_entity_poly.pdbx_strand_id
1 'polypeptide(L)'
;CILNTRISRNRRFATQQYPLDRLKAIGAQYDATINDVALAIIGGGLRRFLDELGELPNKSLIVVLPVNVRPKDDEGGGNAVATILATLGTDVADPVQRLAAVTASTRAAKAQLRSMDKDAILAYSAALMAPYGVQLASTLSGVKPP
;
A
#
# COMPACT_ATOMS: atom_id res chain seq x y z
N CYS A 1 0.59 12.34 14.65
CA CYS A 1 0.97 11.66 13.39
C CYS A 1 1.59 12.67 12.45
N ILE A 2 2.88 12.53 12.18
CA ILE A 2 3.70 13.48 11.41
C ILE A 2 3.60 13.30 9.88
N LEU A 3 2.97 12.21 9.42
CA LEU A 3 2.78 11.90 8.01
C LEU A 3 1.61 12.70 7.41
N ASN A 4 1.59 12.84 6.08
CA ASN A 4 0.55 13.57 5.32
C ASN A 4 0.40 15.05 5.72
N THR A 5 1.45 15.63 6.30
CA THR A 5 1.55 17.06 6.60
C THR A 5 2.27 17.80 5.47
N ARG A 6 2.26 19.15 5.51
CA ARG A 6 2.93 19.96 4.49
C ARG A 6 4.44 19.69 4.51
N ILE A 7 4.99 19.26 3.38
CA ILE A 7 6.43 18.99 3.24
C ILE A 7 7.21 20.30 3.33
N SER A 8 8.17 20.37 4.26
CA SER A 8 9.05 21.52 4.44
C SER A 8 10.18 21.57 3.39
N ARG A 9 10.98 22.64 3.39
CA ARG A 9 12.18 22.74 2.53
C ARG A 9 13.25 21.69 2.86
N ASN A 10 13.30 21.22 4.11
CA ASN A 10 14.28 20.23 4.55
C ASN A 10 13.82 18.83 4.13
N ARG A 11 14.55 18.21 3.22
CA ARG A 11 14.30 16.85 2.72
C ARG A 11 15.53 15.99 2.94
N ARG A 12 15.33 14.76 3.41
CA ARG A 12 16.35 13.72 3.50
C ARG A 12 15.88 12.53 2.68
N PHE A 13 16.78 11.95 1.91
CA PHE A 13 16.53 10.72 1.17
C PHE A 13 17.50 9.65 1.67
N ALA A 14 17.03 8.41 1.68
CA ALA A 14 17.84 7.24 1.96
C ALA A 14 17.46 6.16 0.96
N THR A 15 18.43 5.34 0.56
CA THR A 15 18.22 4.23 -0.37
C THR A 15 18.76 2.95 0.23
N GLN A 16 18.20 1.82 -0.19
CA GLN A 16 18.63 0.48 0.16
C GLN A 16 18.50 -0.42 -1.06
N GLN A 17 19.40 -1.39 -1.18
CA GLN A 17 19.36 -2.41 -2.23
C GLN A 17 19.20 -3.77 -1.60
N TYR A 18 18.30 -4.58 -2.16
CA TYR A 18 18.04 -5.94 -1.71
C TYR A 18 18.14 -6.88 -2.91
N PRO A 19 18.87 -8.00 -2.81
CA PRO A 19 18.88 -9.01 -3.87
C PRO A 19 17.46 -9.54 -4.12
N LEU A 20 17.02 -9.50 -5.39
CA LEU A 20 15.67 -9.90 -5.76
C LEU A 20 15.37 -11.35 -5.37
N ASP A 21 16.34 -12.24 -5.59
CA ASP A 21 16.19 -13.67 -5.30
C ASP A 21 16.04 -13.93 -3.81
N ARG A 22 16.65 -13.12 -2.95
CA ARG A 22 16.45 -13.18 -1.51
C ARG A 22 15.01 -12.84 -1.13
N LEU A 23 14.44 -11.78 -1.73
CA LEU A 23 13.05 -11.41 -1.46
C LEU A 23 12.07 -12.46 -1.97
N LYS A 24 12.34 -13.06 -3.14
CA LYS A 24 11.55 -14.18 -3.67
C LYS A 24 11.64 -15.42 -2.77
N ALA A 25 12.83 -15.74 -2.26
CA ALA A 25 13.02 -16.88 -1.35
C ALA A 25 12.23 -16.70 -0.05
N ILE A 26 12.24 -15.49 0.53
CA ILE A 26 11.38 -15.16 1.68
C ILE A 26 9.91 -15.34 1.32
N GLY A 27 9.48 -14.79 0.18
CA GLY A 27 8.11 -14.94 -0.29
C GLY A 27 7.69 -16.42 -0.40
N ALA A 28 8.52 -17.24 -1.02
CA ALA A 28 8.27 -18.68 -1.16
C ALA A 28 8.18 -19.40 0.18
N GLN A 29 9.05 -19.06 1.14
CA GLN A 29 9.07 -19.68 2.47
C GLN A 29 7.81 -19.39 3.29
N TYR A 30 7.23 -18.19 3.13
CA TYR A 30 6.09 -17.72 3.93
C TYR A 30 4.78 -17.65 3.16
N ASP A 31 4.69 -18.29 1.98
CA ASP A 31 3.53 -18.23 1.09
C ASP A 31 3.09 -16.77 0.83
N ALA A 32 4.04 -15.91 0.47
CA ALA A 32 3.85 -14.49 0.24
C ALA A 32 4.39 -14.08 -1.14
N THR A 33 3.78 -13.07 -1.76
CA THR A 33 4.32 -12.51 -3.00
C THR A 33 5.48 -11.57 -2.70
N ILE A 34 6.30 -11.26 -3.71
CA ILE A 34 7.37 -10.27 -3.56
C ILE A 34 6.84 -8.89 -3.14
N ASN A 35 5.63 -8.51 -3.58
CA ASN A 35 5.02 -7.26 -3.18
C ASN A 35 4.64 -7.29 -1.70
N ASP A 36 4.14 -8.42 -1.18
CA ASP A 36 3.82 -8.55 0.25
C ASP A 36 5.09 -8.43 1.11
N VAL A 37 6.20 -9.04 0.67
CA VAL A 37 7.52 -8.89 1.32
C VAL A 37 7.99 -7.44 1.29
N ALA A 38 7.88 -6.76 0.15
CA ALA A 38 8.26 -5.35 0.03
C ALA A 38 7.43 -4.45 0.96
N LEU A 39 6.12 -4.69 1.04
CA LEU A 39 5.22 -3.96 1.94
C LEU A 39 5.54 -4.20 3.41
N ALA A 40 5.88 -5.44 3.79
CA ALA A 40 6.30 -5.76 5.15
C ALA A 40 7.62 -5.05 5.53
N ILE A 41 8.56 -4.92 4.58
CA ILE A 41 9.80 -4.15 4.75
C ILE A 41 9.49 -2.66 4.95
N ILE A 42 8.64 -2.09 4.08
CA ILE A 42 8.20 -0.69 4.18
C ILE A 42 7.51 -0.43 5.52
N GLY A 43 6.60 -1.32 5.93
CA GLY A 43 5.92 -1.25 7.22
C GLY A 43 6.88 -1.33 8.41
N GLY A 44 7.87 -2.22 8.35
CA GLY A 44 8.91 -2.30 9.38
C GLY A 44 9.77 -1.03 9.47
N GLY A 45 10.15 -0.47 8.33
CA GLY A 45 10.90 0.79 8.26
C GLY A 45 10.11 1.96 8.83
N LEU A 46 8.84 2.12 8.43
CA LEU A 46 7.96 3.17 8.95
C LEU A 46 7.64 2.99 10.44
N ARG A 47 7.43 1.74 10.89
CA ARG A 47 7.26 1.45 12.31
C ARG A 47 8.45 1.97 13.12
N ARG A 48 9.67 1.54 12.77
CA ARG A 48 10.89 1.94 13.48
C ARG A 48 11.06 3.46 13.48
N PHE A 49 10.89 4.09 12.31
CA PHE A 49 11.01 5.53 12.17
C PHE A 49 10.02 6.32 13.04
N LEU A 50 8.75 5.89 13.09
CA LEU A 50 7.73 6.57 13.88
C LEU A 50 7.87 6.30 15.37
N ASP A 51 8.34 5.10 15.75
CA ASP A 51 8.60 4.71 17.14
C ASP A 51 9.76 5.52 17.73
N GLU A 52 10.86 5.68 16.98
CA GLU A 52 12.01 6.54 17.34
C GLU A 52 11.60 8.01 17.58
N LEU A 53 10.50 8.46 16.98
CA LEU A 53 9.95 9.82 17.13
C LEU A 53 8.83 9.92 18.16
N GLY A 54 8.42 8.81 18.80
CA GLY A 54 7.28 8.77 19.72
C GLY A 54 5.93 9.03 19.04
N GLU A 55 5.85 8.81 17.72
CA GLU A 55 4.71 9.15 16.86
C GLU A 55 4.06 7.92 16.21
N LEU A 56 4.44 6.72 16.66
CA LEU A 56 3.89 5.45 16.18
C LEU A 56 2.40 5.33 16.54
N PRO A 57 1.50 5.21 15.55
CA PRO A 57 0.07 5.06 15.84
C PRO A 57 -0.27 3.67 16.42
N ASN A 58 -1.34 3.62 17.23
CA ASN A 58 -1.87 2.36 17.79
C ASN A 58 -2.45 1.40 16.74
N LYS A 59 -2.81 1.92 15.55
CA LYS A 59 -3.34 1.13 14.43
C LYS A 59 -2.34 1.14 13.29
N SER A 60 -2.29 0.06 12.51
CA SER A 60 -1.42 0.05 11.33
C SER A 60 -1.73 1.20 10.37
N LEU A 61 -0.66 1.73 9.75
CA LEU A 61 -0.77 2.51 8.54
C LEU A 61 -1.40 1.68 7.40
N ILE A 62 -2.17 2.36 6.55
CA ILE A 62 -2.81 1.80 5.36
C ILE A 62 -2.14 2.37 4.12
N VAL A 63 -1.98 1.51 3.12
CA VAL A 63 -1.43 1.86 1.80
C VAL A 63 -2.45 1.60 0.71
N VAL A 64 -2.41 2.45 -0.31
CA VAL A 64 -3.13 2.31 -1.57
C VAL A 64 -2.24 1.54 -2.55
N LEU A 65 -2.72 0.43 -3.10
CA LEU A 65 -1.96 -0.40 -4.04
C LEU A 65 -2.69 -0.54 -5.38
N PRO A 66 -2.06 -0.15 -6.50
CA PRO A 66 -2.58 -0.50 -7.82
C PRO A 66 -2.38 -2.00 -8.06
N VAL A 67 -3.41 -2.67 -8.55
CA VAL A 67 -3.39 -4.09 -8.91
C VAL A 67 -3.92 -4.29 -10.33
N ASN A 68 -3.33 -5.24 -11.04
CA ASN A 68 -3.81 -5.62 -12.36
C ASN A 68 -5.08 -6.47 -12.22
N VAL A 69 -6.14 -6.07 -12.92
CA VAL A 69 -7.44 -6.78 -12.95
C VAL A 69 -7.76 -7.33 -14.34
N ARG A 70 -6.78 -7.35 -15.25
CA ARG A 70 -6.94 -7.91 -16.59
C ARG A 70 -7.27 -9.42 -16.53
N PRO A 71 -8.34 -9.89 -17.20
CA PRO A 71 -8.57 -11.31 -17.43
C PRO A 71 -7.42 -11.92 -18.24
N LYS A 72 -7.03 -13.17 -17.96
CA LYS A 72 -5.90 -13.82 -18.65
C LYS A 72 -6.08 -13.95 -20.17
N ASP A 73 -7.33 -13.96 -20.63
CA ASP A 73 -7.71 -14.25 -22.02
C ASP A 73 -8.03 -12.97 -22.84
N ASP A 74 -7.68 -11.79 -22.32
CA ASP A 74 -7.95 -10.49 -22.96
C ASP A 74 -6.68 -9.94 -23.64
N GLU A 75 -6.58 -10.12 -24.96
CA GLU A 75 -5.48 -9.63 -25.81
C GLU A 75 -5.54 -8.10 -26.07
N GLY A 76 -6.56 -7.40 -25.59
CA GLY A 76 -6.80 -5.98 -25.86
C GLY A 76 -5.77 -5.00 -25.25
N GLY A 77 -5.61 -3.83 -25.88
CA GLY A 77 -4.86 -2.69 -25.33
C GLY A 77 -5.71 -1.85 -24.37
N GLY A 78 -5.18 -1.55 -23.18
CA GLY A 78 -5.85 -0.70 -22.17
C GLY A 78 -5.33 -0.91 -20.74
N ASN A 79 -5.38 0.14 -19.91
CA ASN A 79 -5.02 0.09 -18.48
C ASN A 79 -6.16 -0.57 -17.68
N ALA A 80 -6.08 -1.89 -17.46
CA ALA A 80 -6.95 -2.61 -16.53
C ALA A 80 -6.35 -2.61 -15.12
N VAL A 81 -6.25 -1.42 -14.53
CA VAL A 81 -5.68 -1.20 -13.19
C VAL A 81 -6.80 -0.84 -12.23
N ALA A 82 -6.89 -1.59 -11.14
CA ALA A 82 -7.77 -1.28 -10.01
C ALA A 82 -6.94 -0.93 -8.78
N THR A 83 -7.60 -0.44 -7.75
CA THR A 83 -6.95 -0.05 -6.49
C THR A 83 -7.48 -0.89 -5.34
N ILE A 84 -6.56 -1.37 -4.49
CA ILE A 84 -6.90 -1.97 -3.19
C ILE A 84 -6.28 -1.17 -2.05
N LEU A 85 -6.86 -1.33 -0.86
CA LEU A 85 -6.24 -0.90 0.40
C LEU A 85 -5.62 -2.11 1.09
N ALA A 86 -4.44 -1.93 1.67
CA ALA A 86 -3.79 -2.95 2.47
C ALA A 86 -3.14 -2.35 3.72
N THR A 87 -3.08 -3.16 4.78
CA THR A 87 -2.29 -2.83 5.97
C THR A 87 -0.78 -2.93 5.67
N LEU A 88 0.02 -2.08 6.31
CA LEU A 88 1.48 -2.21 6.35
C LEU A 88 1.97 -3.00 7.60
N GLY A 89 1.07 -3.35 8.51
CA GLY A 89 1.38 -4.03 9.78
C GLY A 89 2.35 -3.23 10.67
N THR A 90 2.23 -1.90 10.71
CA THR A 90 3.14 -1.05 11.51
C THR A 90 2.90 -1.17 13.01
N ASP A 91 1.73 -1.65 13.42
CA ASP A 91 1.34 -2.01 14.78
C ASP A 91 1.89 -3.39 15.22
N VAL A 92 2.35 -4.22 14.29
CA VAL A 92 2.94 -5.54 14.57
C VAL A 92 4.46 -5.42 14.69
N ALA A 93 5.02 -5.77 15.85
CA ALA A 93 6.46 -5.69 16.10
C ALA A 93 7.25 -6.82 15.42
N ASP A 94 6.76 -8.06 15.53
CA ASP A 94 7.41 -9.23 14.96
C ASP A 94 7.36 -9.21 13.42
N PRO A 95 8.50 -9.37 12.72
CA PRO A 95 8.56 -9.24 11.26
C PRO A 95 7.82 -10.37 10.53
N VAL A 96 7.75 -11.58 11.09
CA VAL A 96 7.07 -12.73 10.48
C VAL A 96 5.56 -12.56 10.61
N GLN A 97 5.08 -12.17 11.80
CA GLN A 97 3.67 -11.83 12.01
C GLN A 97 3.24 -10.63 11.16
N ARG A 98 4.12 -9.63 10.99
CA ARG A 98 3.87 -8.50 10.10
C ARG A 98 3.68 -8.96 8.66
N LEU A 99 4.58 -9.81 8.15
CA LEU A 99 4.45 -10.36 6.79
C LEU A 99 3.14 -11.14 6.63
N ALA A 100 2.75 -11.94 7.62
CA ALA A 100 1.48 -12.66 7.61
C ALA A 100 0.27 -11.71 7.57
N ALA A 101 0.27 -10.66 8.39
CA ALA A 101 -0.80 -9.66 8.45
C ALA A 101 -0.95 -8.90 7.13
N VAL A 102 0.17 -8.47 6.54
CA VAL A 102 0.21 -7.81 5.22
C VAL A 102 -0.33 -8.75 4.15
N THR A 103 0.16 -9.99 4.10
CA THR A 103 -0.24 -10.99 3.10
C THR A 103 -1.74 -11.32 3.20
N ALA A 104 -2.26 -11.48 4.42
CA ALA A 104 -3.69 -11.71 4.64
C ALA A 104 -4.53 -10.52 4.15
N SER A 105 -4.10 -9.29 4.43
CA SER A 105 -4.79 -8.07 4.01
C SER A 105 -4.80 -7.91 2.49
N THR A 106 -3.67 -8.10 1.81
CA THR A 106 -3.60 -7.98 0.35
C THR A 106 -4.40 -9.09 -0.34
N ARG A 107 -4.40 -10.32 0.19
CA ARG A 107 -5.22 -11.43 -0.32
C ARG A 107 -6.71 -11.14 -0.19
N ALA A 108 -7.16 -10.71 0.98
CA ALA A 108 -8.56 -10.37 1.22
C ALA A 108 -9.03 -9.27 0.25
N ALA A 109 -8.24 -8.19 0.10
CA ALA A 109 -8.59 -7.10 -0.79
C ALA A 109 -8.60 -7.51 -2.27
N LYS A 110 -7.66 -8.36 -2.71
CA LYS A 110 -7.67 -8.93 -4.07
C LYS A 110 -8.84 -9.88 -4.29
N ALA A 111 -9.23 -10.67 -3.29
CA ALA A 111 -10.36 -11.59 -3.36
C ALA A 111 -11.68 -10.82 -3.52
N GLN A 112 -11.84 -9.72 -2.78
CA GLN A 112 -12.98 -8.82 -2.92
C GLN A 112 -13.12 -8.27 -4.35
N LEU A 113 -12.01 -7.83 -4.96
CA LEU A 113 -12.04 -7.38 -6.36
C LEU A 113 -12.41 -8.51 -7.33
N ARG A 114 -11.95 -9.74 -7.09
CA ARG A 114 -12.26 -10.90 -7.95
C ARG A 114 -13.73 -11.32 -7.89
N SER A 115 -14.45 -10.96 -6.83
CA SER A 115 -15.89 -11.19 -6.72
C SER A 115 -16.76 -10.13 -7.42
N MET A 116 -16.15 -9.09 -7.98
CA MET A 116 -16.84 -7.99 -8.67
C MET A 116 -16.72 -8.11 -10.19
N ASP A 117 -17.71 -7.60 -10.91
CA ASP A 117 -17.60 -7.39 -12.35
C ASP A 117 -16.71 -6.16 -12.69
N LYS A 118 -16.42 -5.96 -13.98
CA LYS A 118 -15.51 -4.89 -14.44
C LYS A 118 -16.01 -3.49 -14.02
N ASP A 119 -17.31 -3.23 -14.12
CA ASP A 119 -17.89 -1.92 -13.82
C ASP A 119 -17.89 -1.64 -12.32
N ALA A 120 -18.18 -2.65 -11.50
CA ALA A 120 -18.09 -2.58 -10.05
C ALA A 120 -16.64 -2.36 -9.58
N ILE A 121 -15.65 -2.99 -10.20
CA ILE A 121 -14.22 -2.75 -9.90
C ILE A 121 -13.83 -1.29 -10.20
N LEU A 122 -14.29 -0.74 -11.33
CA LEU A 122 -14.02 0.65 -11.71
C LEU A 122 -14.71 1.62 -10.74
N ALA A 123 -15.99 1.41 -10.44
CA ALA A 123 -16.73 2.24 -9.48
C ALA A 123 -16.12 2.18 -8.08
N TYR A 124 -15.74 0.99 -7.61
CA TYR A 124 -15.05 0.80 -6.33
C TYR A 124 -13.71 1.54 -6.28
N SER A 125 -12.90 1.41 -7.34
CA SER A 125 -11.60 2.08 -7.43
C SER A 125 -11.76 3.61 -7.46
N ALA A 126 -12.76 4.12 -8.20
CA ALA A 126 -13.08 5.55 -8.23
C ALA A 126 -13.53 6.07 -6.86
N ALA A 127 -14.39 5.32 -6.16
CA ALA A 127 -14.86 5.67 -4.82
C ALA A 127 -13.71 5.72 -3.80
N LEU A 128 -12.79 4.75 -3.82
CA LEU A 128 -11.61 4.75 -2.96
C LEU A 128 -10.70 5.95 -3.20
N MET A 129 -10.55 6.37 -4.46
CA MET A 129 -9.65 7.47 -4.85
C MET A 129 -10.30 8.85 -4.76
N ALA A 130 -11.64 8.93 -4.61
CA ALA A 130 -12.36 10.20 -4.59
C ALA A 130 -11.84 11.19 -3.53
N PRO A 131 -11.59 10.80 -2.25
CA PRO A 131 -11.03 11.71 -1.27
C PRO A 131 -9.64 12.25 -1.66
N TYR A 132 -8.82 11.42 -2.30
CA TYR A 132 -7.50 11.83 -2.80
C TYR A 132 -7.63 12.81 -3.96
N GLY A 133 -8.59 12.60 -4.87
CA GLY A 133 -8.90 13.54 -5.95
C GLY A 133 -9.35 14.91 -5.42
N VAL A 134 -10.20 14.94 -4.39
CA VAL A 134 -10.61 16.18 -3.72
C VAL A 134 -9.41 16.87 -3.06
N GLN A 135 -8.57 16.13 -2.35
CA GLN A 135 -7.37 16.69 -1.70
C GLN A 135 -6.41 17.28 -2.74
N LEU A 136 -6.16 16.58 -3.84
CA LEU A 136 -5.30 17.08 -4.92
C LEU A 136 -5.85 18.37 -5.52
N ALA A 137 -7.15 18.42 -5.83
CA ALA A 137 -7.80 19.63 -6.34
C ALA A 137 -7.68 20.79 -5.34
N SER A 138 -7.91 20.56 -4.04
CA SER A 138 -7.74 21.57 -3.00
C SER A 138 -6.31 22.11 -2.95
N THR A 139 -5.31 21.22 -3.00
CA THR A 139 -3.90 21.63 -2.95
C THR A 139 -3.50 22.46 -4.17
N LEU A 140 -3.99 22.14 -5.37
CA LEU A 140 -3.74 22.89 -6.59
C LEU A 140 -4.43 24.26 -6.58
N SER A 141 -5.61 24.36 -5.99
CA SER A 141 -6.35 25.61 -5.82
C SER A 141 -5.88 26.47 -4.63
N GLY A 142 -4.85 26.05 -3.90
CA GLY A 142 -4.33 26.76 -2.73
C GLY A 142 -5.26 26.70 -1.50
N VAL A 143 -6.32 25.89 -1.54
CA VAL A 143 -7.25 25.70 -0.43
C VAL A 143 -6.65 24.68 0.54
N LYS A 144 -6.55 25.07 1.81
CA LYS A 144 -6.00 24.24 2.88
C LYS A 144 -6.93 23.03 3.10
N PRO A 145 -6.45 21.77 2.99
CA PRO A 145 -7.22 20.64 3.48
C PRO A 145 -7.37 20.76 5.01
N PRO A 146 -8.50 20.32 5.59
CA PRO A 146 -8.76 20.41 7.03
C PRO A 146 -7.67 19.72 7.88
#